data_AF-A0A6B3HHV4-F1
#
_entry.id   AF-A0A6B3HHV4-F1
#
_cell.length_a   1.000
_cell.length_b   1.000
_cell.length_c   1.000
_cell.angle_alpha   90.00
_cell.angle_beta   90.00
_cell.angle_gamma   90.00
#
_symmetry.space_group_name_H-M   'P 1'
#
loop_
_entity.id
_entity.type
_entity.pdbx_description
1 polymer ?
#
loop_
_entity_poly.entity_id
_entity_poly.type
_entity_poly.pdbx_seq_one_letter_code
_entity_poly.pdbx_strand_id
1 'polypeptide(L)'
;AGEVEGLDTPGFRSCVEGGEHDSWVQKSDTAFREGGFQGTPTALLNGESVFPKKGDEQISVENLKKWVMEANKGKKPGTATPSAPAS
;
A
#
# COMPACT_ATOMS: atom_id res chain seq x y z
N ALA A 1 -9.80 -0.08 20.24
CA ALA A 1 -10.80 0.85 19.67
C ALA A 1 -11.19 1.85 20.76
N GLY A 2 -11.42 3.13 20.43
CA GLY A 2 -11.84 4.13 21.42
C GLY A 2 -11.24 5.52 21.28
N GLU A 3 -10.12 5.66 20.58
CA GLU A 3 -9.50 6.98 20.31
C GLU A 3 -10.01 7.64 19.03
N VAL A 4 -10.57 6.85 18.11
CA VAL A 4 -11.15 7.32 16.85
C VAL A 4 -12.67 7.28 16.97
N GLU A 5 -13.28 8.46 16.91
CA GLU A 5 -14.74 8.60 16.94
C GLU A 5 -15.38 7.78 15.80
N GLY A 6 -16.42 7.02 16.12
CA GLY A 6 -17.16 6.19 15.16
C GLY A 6 -16.52 4.85 14.80
N LEU A 7 -15.27 4.57 15.23
CA LEU A 7 -14.61 3.30 14.92
C LEU A 7 -15.07 2.14 15.82
N ASP A 8 -15.34 2.43 17.09
CA ASP A 8 -15.65 1.41 18.10
C ASP A 8 -17.12 0.94 18.05
N THR A 9 -17.42 0.08 17.09
CA THR A 9 -18.75 -0.51 16.88
C THR A 9 -18.75 -2.01 17.23
N PRO A 10 -19.91 -2.63 17.51
CA PRO A 10 -19.99 -4.07 17.71
C PRO A 10 -19.44 -4.87 16.52
N GLY A 11 -19.70 -4.41 15.28
CA GLY A 11 -19.17 -5.04 14.08
C GLY A 11 -17.64 -4.97 14.00
N PHE A 12 -17.06 -3.80 14.32
CA PHE A 12 -15.61 -3.64 14.37
C PHE A 12 -14.97 -4.58 15.41
N ARG A 13 -15.54 -4.65 16.62
CA ARG A 13 -15.01 -5.52 17.69
C ARG A 13 -15.04 -6.98 17.28
N SER A 14 -16.18 -7.48 16.78
CA SER A 14 -16.29 -8.87 16.33
C SER A 14 -15.31 -9.20 15.18
N CYS A 15 -15.11 -8.27 14.24
CA CYS A 15 -14.15 -8.43 13.15
C CYS A 15 -12.70 -8.59 13.68
N VAL A 16 -12.30 -7.76 14.65
CA VAL A 16 -10.95 -7.80 15.23
C VAL A 16 -10.77 -9.00 16.17
N GLU A 17 -11.68 -9.19 17.13
CA GLU A 17 -11.59 -10.25 18.13
C GLU A 17 -11.78 -11.64 17.50
N GLY A 18 -12.55 -11.73 16.42
CA GLY A 18 -12.74 -12.95 15.64
C GLY A 18 -11.61 -13.24 14.63
N GLY A 19 -10.63 -12.35 14.48
CA GLY A 19 -9.51 -12.55 13.56
C GLY A 19 -9.92 -12.63 12.09
N GLU A 20 -11.00 -11.95 11.68
CA GLU A 20 -11.61 -12.11 10.35
C GLU A 20 -10.65 -11.80 9.20
N HIS A 21 -9.63 -10.98 9.45
CA HIS A 21 -8.62 -10.58 8.47
C HIS A 21 -7.21 -11.12 8.75
N ASP A 22 -7.02 -12.04 9.71
CA ASP A 22 -5.70 -12.55 10.10
C ASP A 22 -4.92 -13.13 8.92
N SER A 23 -5.58 -13.94 8.09
CA SER A 23 -4.93 -14.53 6.91
C SER A 23 -4.47 -13.49 5.88
N TRP A 24 -5.21 -12.38 5.75
CA TRP A 24 -4.82 -11.27 4.88
C TRP A 24 -3.64 -10.49 5.47
N VAL A 25 -3.64 -10.24 6.78
CA VAL A 25 -2.52 -9.61 7.49
C VAL A 25 -1.24 -10.46 7.35
N GLN A 26 -1.34 -11.77 7.56
CA GLN A 26 -0.20 -12.69 7.42
C GLN A 26 0.38 -12.71 6.00
N LYS A 27 -0.48 -12.67 4.98
CA LYS A 27 -0.02 -12.56 3.58
C LYS A 27 0.71 -11.24 3.33
N SER A 28 0.20 -10.13 3.88
CA SER A 28 0.86 -8.83 3.78
C SER A 28 2.22 -8.81 4.49
N ASP A 29 2.31 -9.36 5.70
CA ASP A 29 3.58 -9.49 6.44
C ASP A 29 4.61 -10.34 5.68
N THR A 30 4.16 -11.47 5.14
CA THR A 30 5.01 -12.37 4.32
C THR A 30 5.56 -11.63 3.11
N ALA A 31 4.68 -10.98 2.32
CA ALA A 31 5.07 -10.22 1.15
C ALA A 31 6.04 -9.07 1.50
N PHE A 32 5.87 -8.41 2.65
CA PHE A 32 6.79 -7.37 3.10
C PHE A 32 8.17 -7.94 3.45
N ARG A 33 8.22 -9.03 4.21
CA ARG A 33 9.47 -9.70 4.62
C ARG A 33 10.26 -10.24 3.43
N GLU A 34 9.55 -10.77 2.43
CA GLU A 34 10.15 -11.34 1.22
C GLU A 34 10.47 -10.29 0.16
N GLY A 35 9.83 -9.12 0.20
CA GLY A 35 10.01 -8.04 -0.78
C GLY A 35 11.33 -7.28 -0.70
N GLY A 36 12.22 -7.62 0.24
CA GLY A 36 13.56 -6.99 0.36
C GLY A 36 13.53 -5.54 0.85
N PHE A 37 12.44 -5.12 1.49
CA PHE A 37 12.29 -3.76 2.01
C PHE A 37 13.11 -3.55 3.29
N GLN A 38 13.69 -2.36 3.44
CA GLN A 38 14.57 -2.03 4.58
C GLN A 38 13.81 -1.53 5.81
N GLY A 39 12.51 -1.28 5.67
CA GLY A 39 11.67 -0.77 6.74
C GLY A 39 10.45 -0.03 6.22
N THR A 40 9.69 0.53 7.15
CA THR A 40 8.55 1.39 6.85
C THR A 40 8.97 2.87 6.96
N PRO A 41 8.40 3.75 6.11
CA PRO A 41 7.48 3.45 5.01
C PRO A 41 8.18 2.79 3.80
N THR A 42 7.40 2.08 2.99
CA THR A 42 7.78 1.60 1.66
C THR A 42 6.67 2.01 0.69
N ALA A 43 7.02 2.49 -0.50
CA ALA A 43 6.06 2.88 -1.53
C ALA A 43 6.50 2.31 -2.87
N LEU A 44 5.57 1.62 -3.54
CA LEU A 44 5.77 1.07 -4.88
C LEU A 44 4.86 1.79 -5.87
N LEU A 45 5.40 2.19 -7.02
CA LEU A 45 4.64 2.71 -8.15
C LEU A 45 4.76 1.72 -9.31
N ASN A 46 3.66 1.09 -9.71
CA ASN A 46 3.63 0.01 -10.70
C ASN A 46 4.59 -1.16 -10.37
N GLY A 47 4.75 -1.49 -9.09
CA GLY A 47 5.64 -2.56 -8.62
C GLY A 47 7.09 -2.15 -8.41
N GLU A 48 7.50 -0.94 -8.81
CA GLU A 48 8.86 -0.44 -8.59
C GLU A 48 8.95 0.44 -7.35
N SER A 49 10.02 0.30 -6.55
CA SER A 49 10.23 1.14 -5.37
C SER A 49 10.48 2.59 -5.75
N VAL A 50 9.75 3.50 -5.10
CA VAL A 50 9.95 4.95 -5.19
C VAL A 50 10.34 5.57 -3.84
N PHE A 51 10.60 4.73 -2.83
CA PHE A 51 11.07 5.14 -1.51
C PHE A 51 12.49 4.59 -1.26
N PRO A 52 13.42 5.40 -0.71
CA PRO A 52 13.27 6.82 -0.35
C PRO A 52 13.37 7.78 -1.54
N LYS A 53 13.77 7.27 -2.71
CA LYS A 53 13.99 8.07 -3.92
C LYS A 53 13.67 7.27 -5.18
N LYS A 54 13.37 7.97 -6.28
CA LYS A 54 13.28 7.41 -7.63
C LYS A 54 14.41 7.99 -8.48
N GLY A 55 15.42 7.18 -8.80
CA GLY A 55 16.66 7.68 -9.40
C GLY A 55 17.39 8.62 -8.45
N ASP A 56 17.54 9.88 -8.86
CA ASP A 56 18.19 10.95 -8.07
C ASP A 56 17.19 11.82 -7.30
N GLU A 57 15.89 11.62 -7.49
CA GLU A 57 14.85 12.43 -6.88
C GLU A 57 14.32 11.81 -5.59
N GLN A 58 14.46 12.53 -4.46
CA GLN A 58 13.90 12.12 -3.18
C GLN A 58 12.37 12.15 -3.20
N ILE A 59 11.74 11.27 -2.42
CA ILE A 59 10.28 11.29 -2.26
C ILE A 59 9.82 12.60 -1.60
N SER A 60 8.85 13.24 -2.23
CA SER A 60 8.15 14.42 -1.72
C SER A 60 6.73 14.42 -2.28
N VAL A 61 5.83 15.24 -1.73
CA VAL A 61 4.46 15.36 -2.28
C VAL A 61 4.49 15.79 -3.75
N GLU A 62 5.36 16.73 -4.10
CA GLU A 62 5.52 17.23 -5.47
C GLU A 62 6.05 16.13 -6.41
N ASN A 63 7.11 15.43 -6.00
CA ASN A 63 7.71 14.37 -6.80
C ASN A 63 6.77 13.17 -6.98
N LEU A 64 6.06 12.76 -5.92
CA LEU A 64 5.09 11.67 -6.02
C LEU A 64 3.95 12.03 -6.98
N LYS A 65 3.39 13.26 -6.90
CA LYS A 65 2.38 13.74 -7.86
C LYS A 65 2.91 13.70 -9.29
N LYS A 66 4.12 14.20 -9.52
CA LYS A 66 4.78 14.15 -10.83
C LYS A 66 4.89 12.71 -11.33
N TRP A 67 5.47 11.80 -10.54
CA TRP A 67 5.67 10.40 -10.96
C TRP A 67 4.35 9.67 -11.25
N VAL A 68 3.28 9.92 -10.48
CA VAL A 68 1.96 9.34 -10.74
C VAL A 68 1.35 9.88 -12.03
N MET A 69 1.45 11.20 -12.28
CA MET A 69 0.99 11.78 -13.55
C MET A 69 1.75 11.20 -14.74
N GLU A 70 3.08 11.08 -14.65
CA GLU A 70 3.92 10.45 -15.67
C GLU A 70 3.51 8.99 -15.91
N ALA A 71 3.34 8.20 -14.84
CA ALA A 71 2.94 6.79 -14.93
C ALA A 71 1.55 6.59 -15.57
N ASN A 72 0.69 7.60 -15.48
CA ASN A 72 -0.66 7.58 -16.07
C ASN A 72 -0.73 8.19 -17.49
N LYS A 73 0.35 8.78 -18.03
CA LYS A 73 0.32 9.34 -19.39
C LYS A 73 -0.08 8.28 -20.42
N GLY A 74 -1.08 8.61 -21.23
CA GLY A 74 -1.62 7.71 -22.26
C GLY A 74 -2.50 6.57 -21.74
N LYS A 75 -2.73 6.46 -20.42
CA LYS A 75 -3.67 5.49 -19.84
C LYS A 75 -5.05 6.12 -19.66
N LYS A 76 -6.11 5.37 -19.95
CA LYS A 76 -7.47 5.76 -19.58
C LYS A 76 -7.62 5.53 -18.06
N PRO A 77 -8.05 6.52 -17.27
CA PRO A 77 -8.26 6.32 -15.84
C PRO A 77 -9.24 5.17 -15.57
N GLY A 78 -8.92 4.31 -14.60
CA GLY A 78 -9.80 3.22 -14.16
C GLY A 78 -9.78 1.95 -15.02
N THR A 79 -8.91 1.84 -16.03
CA THR A 79 -8.81 0.63 -16.87
C THR A 79 -7.63 -0.29 -16.53
N ALA A 80 -6.84 0.05 -15.51
CA ALA A 80 -5.74 -0.81 -15.07
C ALA A 80 -6.31 -2.03 -14.36
N THR A 81 -6.07 -3.22 -14.90
CA THR A 81 -6.29 -4.47 -14.16
C THR A 81 -5.17 -4.57 -13.12
N PRO A 82 -5.47 -4.73 -11.82
CA PRO A 82 -4.44 -4.94 -10.83
C PRO A 82 -3.59 -6.14 -11.24
N SER A 83 -2.26 -6.00 -11.21
CA SER A 83 -1.37 -7.14 -11.39
C SER A 83 -1.65 -8.14 -10.28
N ALA A 84 -1.68 -9.43 -10.63
CA ALA A 84 -1.83 -10.49 -9.66
C ALA A 84 -0.76 -10.33 -8.56
N PRO A 85 -1.08 -10.61 -7.28
CA PRO A 85 -0.07 -10.60 -6.24
C PRO A 85 1.07 -11.55 -6.65
N ALA A 86 2.31 -11.13 -6.43
CA ALA A 86 3.46 -12.02 -6.55
C ALA A 86 3.22 -13.22 -5.63
N SER A 87 3.42 -14.43 -6.18
CA SER A 87 3.21 -15.71 -5.48
C SER A 87 4.23 -15.93 -4.38
#